data_AF-A0A433PCW1-F1
#
_entry.id   AF-A0A433PCW1-F1
#
_cell.length_a   1.000
_cell.length_b   1.000
_cell.length_c   1.000
_cell.angle_alpha   90.00
_cell.angle_beta   90.00
_cell.angle_gamma   90.00
#
_symmetry.space_group_name_H-M   'P 1'
#
loop_
_entity.id
_entity.type
_entity.pdbx_description
1 polymer ?
#
loop_
_entity_poly.entity_id
_entity_poly.type
_entity_poly.pdbx_seq_one_letter_code
_entity_poly.pdbx_strand_id
1 'polypeptide(L)' 'MMFYEHTNPKEWTSTKVVAHYRDNIQTKELKKILDYVKKDLKKVATTVSRFDGTRRQKAEEIIDTWEVWLQITGD' A
#
# COMPACT_ATOMS: atom_id res chain seq x y z
N MET A 1 -1.43 8.87 -0.88
CA MET A 1 -0.33 9.11 -1.86
C MET A 1 0.95 9.71 -1.30
N MET A 2 0.94 10.83 -0.55
CA MET A 2 2.18 11.48 -0.05
C MET A 2 3.14 10.52 0.67
N PHE A 3 2.61 9.50 1.36
CA PHE A 3 3.38 8.41 1.94
C PHE A 3 4.37 7.78 0.94
N TYR A 4 3.92 7.36 -0.24
CA TYR A 4 4.77 6.65 -1.21
C TYR A 4 5.79 7.55 -1.91
N GLU A 5 5.60 8.85 -1.84
CA GLU A 5 6.53 9.84 -2.40
C GLU A 5 7.72 10.06 -1.46
N HIS A 6 7.46 10.12 -0.15
CA HIS A 6 8.45 10.55 0.85
C HIS A 6 9.05 9.42 1.68
N THR A 7 8.57 8.18 1.51
CA THR A 7 9.10 7.02 2.25
C THR A 7 10.00 6.15 1.37
N ASN A 8 10.92 5.45 2.03
CA ASN A 8 11.81 4.51 1.36
C ASN A 8 11.04 3.24 0.96
N PRO A 9 10.99 2.86 -0.33
CA PRO A 9 10.26 1.68 -0.77
C PRO A 9 10.71 0.37 -0.10
N LYS A 10 11.97 0.28 0.34
CA LYS A 10 12.46 -0.90 1.06
C LYS A 10 11.75 -1.13 2.40
N GLU A 11 11.16 -0.09 2.97
CA GLU A 11 10.43 -0.18 4.23
C GLU A 11 8.95 -0.50 4.05
N TRP A 12 8.45 -0.57 2.81
CA TRP A 12 7.06 -0.85 2.54
C TRP A 12 6.75 -2.32 2.77
N THR A 13 5.90 -2.57 3.76
CA THR A 13 5.26 -3.87 4.00
C THR A 13 3.76 -3.67 4.08
N SER A 14 2.96 -4.70 3.75
CA SER A 14 1.51 -4.63 3.83
C SER A 14 1.03 -4.11 5.19
N THR A 15 1.64 -4.59 6.29
CA THR A 15 1.34 -4.13 7.65
C THR A 15 1.67 -2.64 7.86
N LYS A 16 2.85 -2.17 7.47
CA LYS A 16 3.26 -0.76 7.67
C LYS A 16 2.41 0.20 6.85
N VAL A 17 2.08 -0.19 5.62
CA VAL A 17 1.22 0.61 4.74
C VAL A 17 -0.19 0.67 5.31
N VAL A 18 -0.77 -0.46 5.74
CA VAL A 18 -2.10 -0.47 6.37
C VAL A 18 -2.12 0.32 7.67
N ALA A 19 -1.09 0.20 8.51
CA ALA A 19 -0.96 0.99 9.74
C ALA A 19 -0.97 2.50 9.45
N HIS A 20 -0.16 2.95 8.48
CA HIS A 20 -0.18 4.35 8.06
C HIS A 20 -1.59 4.82 7.68
N TYR A 21 -2.34 4.03 6.91
CA TYR A 21 -3.71 4.40 6.52
C TYR A 21 -4.69 4.34 7.70
N ARG A 22 -4.51 3.41 8.65
CA ARG A 22 -5.31 3.37 9.90
C ARG A 22 -5.13 4.62 10.74
N ASP A 23 -3.91 5.15 10.84
CA ASP A 23 -3.60 6.34 11.63
C ASP A 23 -4.02 7.65 10.94
N ASN A 24 -4.12 7.67 9.61
CA ASN A 24 -4.29 8.90 8.83
C ASN A 24 -5.66 9.06 8.14
N ILE A 25 -6.55 8.06 8.21
CA ILE A 25 -7.89 8.13 7.62
C ILE A 25 -8.96 8.21 8.72
N GLN A 26 -10.00 9.02 8.50
CA GLN A 26 -11.10 9.21 9.46
C GLN A 26 -11.93 7.93 9.71
N THR A 27 -12.04 7.03 8.72
CA THR A 27 -12.77 5.78 8.89
C THR A 27 -11.88 4.72 9.54
N LYS A 28 -12.42 4.05 10.56
CA LYS A 28 -11.79 2.86 11.19
C LYS A 28 -12.25 1.55 10.56
N GLU A 29 -13.10 1.60 9.53
CA GLU A 29 -13.55 0.40 8.84
C GLU A 29 -12.40 -0.24 8.06
N LEU A 30 -11.96 -1.42 8.52
CA LEU A 30 -10.82 -2.12 7.94
C LEU A 30 -10.99 -2.34 6.43
N LYS A 31 -12.18 -2.75 5.98
CA LYS A 31 -12.45 -2.98 4.56
C LYS A 31 -12.20 -1.73 3.71
N LYS A 32 -12.61 -0.54 4.19
CA LYS A 32 -12.39 0.73 3.48
C LYS A 32 -10.91 1.09 3.45
N ILE A 33 -10.22 0.89 4.57
CA ILE A 33 -8.77 1.13 4.67
C ILE A 33 -8.02 0.26 3.65
N LEU A 34 -8.32 -1.04 3.61
CA LEU A 34 -7.70 -1.97 2.67
C LEU A 34 -7.98 -1.59 1.20
N ASP A 35 -9.20 -1.14 0.90
CA ASP A 35 -9.55 -0.66 -0.46
C ASP A 35 -8.75 0.59 -0.84
N TYR A 36 -8.62 1.56 0.07
CA TYR A 36 -7.79 2.76 -0.15
C TYR A 36 -6.33 2.41 -0.38
N VAL A 37 -5.76 1.51 0.43
CA VAL A 37 -4.38 1.08 0.27
C VAL A 37 -4.18 0.41 -1.10
N LYS A 38 -5.03 -0.56 -1.44
CA LYS A 38 -4.94 -1.29 -2.72
C LYS A 38 -5.09 -0.34 -3.92
N LYS A 39 -6.00 0.63 -3.82
CA LYS A 39 -6.22 1.66 -4.87
C LYS A 39 -4.99 2.55 -5.05
N ASP A 40 -4.37 3.02 -3.97
CA ASP A 40 -3.19 3.86 -4.08
C ASP A 40 -1.96 3.08 -4.53
N LEU A 41 -1.74 1.84 -4.07
CA LEU A 41 -0.67 0.97 -4.57
C LEU A 41 -0.77 0.76 -6.09
N LYS A 42 -1.98 0.50 -6.61
CA LYS A 42 -2.21 0.37 -8.06
C LYS A 42 -1.82 1.62 -8.82
N LYS A 43 -2.13 2.81 -8.28
CA LYS A 43 -1.71 4.07 -8.89
C LYS A 43 -0.20 4.26 -8.82
N VAL A 44 0.44 3.88 -7.71
CA VAL A 44 1.91 3.93 -7.59
C VAL A 44 2.54 3.09 -8.68
N ALA A 45 2.09 1.85 -8.87
CA ALA A 45 2.59 0.93 -9.90
C ALA A 45 2.45 1.49 -11.32
N THR A 46 1.34 2.16 -11.65
CA THR A 46 1.04 2.59 -13.02
C THR A 46 1.50 4.02 -13.36
N THR A 47 1.75 4.89 -12.38
CA THR A 47 2.07 6.31 -12.63
C THR A 47 3.57 6.50 -12.89
N VAL A 48 4.00 6.24 -14.12
CA VAL A 48 5.41 6.32 -14.55
C VAL A 48 6.03 7.70 -14.34
N SER A 49 5.27 8.78 -14.52
CA SER A 49 5.76 10.16 -14.41
C SER A 49 6.08 10.62 -12.99
N ARG A 50 5.55 9.92 -11.98
CA ARG A 50 5.65 10.33 -10.56
C ARG A 50 6.49 9.38 -9.72
N PHE A 51 6.62 8.12 -10.13
CA PHE A 51 7.31 7.10 -9.35
C PHE A 51 8.37 6.37 -10.17
N ASP A 52 9.57 6.27 -9.60
CA ASP A 52 10.68 5.52 -10.18
C ASP A 52 10.37 4.02 -10.27
N GLY A 53 11.12 3.31 -11.10
CA GLY A 53 10.95 1.86 -11.32
C GLY A 53 10.95 1.05 -10.01
N THR A 54 11.81 1.39 -9.06
CA THR A 54 11.89 0.70 -7.75
C THR A 54 10.60 0.82 -6.94
N ARG A 55 9.98 2.01 -6.90
CA ARG A 55 8.73 2.24 -6.17
C ARG A 55 7.57 1.52 -6.85
N ARG A 56 7.55 1.52 -8.18
CA ARG A 56 6.55 0.82 -8.99
C ARG A 56 6.60 -0.68 -8.78
N GLN A 57 7.78 -1.28 -8.94
CA GLN A 57 8.02 -2.69 -8.70
C GLN A 57 7.63 -3.08 -7.26
N LYS A 58 8.01 -2.25 -6.28
CA LYS A 58 7.66 -2.55 -4.89
C LYS A 58 6.16 -2.52 -4.63
N ALA A 59 5.44 -1.59 -5.25
CA ALA A 59 3.98 -1.53 -5.16
C ALA A 59 3.34 -2.77 -5.79
N GLU A 60 3.86 -3.27 -6.91
CA GLU A 60 3.40 -4.51 -7.55
C GLU A 60 3.63 -5.74 -6.65
N GLU A 61 4.81 -5.88 -6.04
CA GLU A 61 5.11 -6.96 -5.08
C GLU A 61 4.10 -6.99 -3.91
N ILE A 62 3.75 -5.81 -3.38
CA ILE A 62 2.78 -5.71 -2.28
C ILE A 62 1.36 -6.06 -2.76
N ILE A 63 0.99 -5.69 -3.99
CA ILE A 63 -0.31 -6.04 -4.58
C ILE A 63 -0.42 -7.56 -4.79
N ASP A 64 0.64 -8.18 -5.32
CA ASP A 64 0.69 -9.62 -5.61
C ASP A 64 0.57 -10.45 -4.31
N THR A 65 1.29 -10.04 -3.27
CA THR A 65 1.25 -10.70 -1.96
C THR A 65 0.06 -10.29 -1.07
N TRP A 66 -0.84 -9.42 -1.58
CA TRP A 66 -1.91 -8.82 -0.78
C TRP A 66 -2.94 -9.83 -0.29
N GLU A 67 -3.37 -10.75 -1.15
CA GLU A 67 -4.39 -11.75 -0.80
C GLU A 67 -3.86 -12.75 0.23
N VAL A 68 -2.59 -13.17 0.07
CA VAL A 68 -1.90 -14.02 1.04
C VAL A 68 -1.79 -13.32 2.39
N TRP A 69 -1.43 -12.03 2.41
CA TRP A 69 -1.36 -11.25 3.64
C TRP A 69 -2.73 -11.14 4.33
N LEU A 70 -3.81 -10.93 3.58
CA LEU A 70 -5.16 -10.86 4.15
C LEU A 70 -5.60 -12.18 4.80
N GLN A 71 -5.22 -13.32 4.23
CA GLN A 71 -5.49 -14.64 4.81
C GLN A 71 -4.74 -14.85 6.13
N ILE A 72 -3.49 -14.42 6.21
CA ILE A 72 -2.66 -14.56 7.43
C ILE A 72 -3.13 -13.61 8.54
N THR A 73 -3.60 -12.41 8.19
CA THR A 73 -3.94 -11.36 9.17
C THR A 73 -5.43 -11.36 9.54
N GLY A 74 -6.22 -12.25 8.94
CA GLY A 74 -7.66 -12.39 9.14
C GLY A 74 -8.08 -13.50 10.11
N ASP A 75 -7.12 -14.20 10.71
CA ASP A 75 -7.31 -15.23 11.75
C ASP A 75 -7.16 -14.63 13.15
#